data_AF-A0A942CGD6-F1
#
_entry.id   AF-A0A942CGD6-F1
#
_cell.length_a   1.000
_cell.length_b   1.000
_cell.length_c   1.000
_cell.angle_alpha   90.00
_cell.angle_beta   90.00
_cell.angle_gamma   90.00
#
_symmetry.space_group_name_H-M   'P 1'
#
loop_
_entity.id
_entity.type
_entity.pdbx_description
1 polymer ?
#
loop_
_entity_poly.entity_id
_entity_poly.type
_entity_poly.pdbx_seq_one_letter_code
_entity_poly.pdbx_strand_id
1 'polypeptide(L)'
;MTQGTKVIVHFVDRTVKGHVVHPDVEEDIPQNRPDVIRIRRLDGILEEVTLAQTQGVSFVKEFEANSSHSNLLFYNLVPMEQLWVRITFKDETVIEGMVENGPHFVLNPGFMLTPTDPTGNSHLLYVTKTQLRDLKVLGLRHGTKKVAQELP
;
A
#
# COMPACT_ATOMS: atom_id res chain seq x y z
N MET A 1 -23.69 6.55 8.38
CA MET A 1 -23.29 5.66 7.27
C MET A 1 -21.79 5.72 7.17
N THR A 2 -21.08 4.68 7.59
CA THR A 2 -19.62 4.64 7.53
C THR A 2 -19.22 4.66 6.05
N GLN A 3 -18.59 5.74 5.61
CA GLN A 3 -18.10 5.86 4.23
C GLN A 3 -17.03 4.78 4.04
N GLY A 4 -17.19 3.87 3.07
CA GLY A 4 -16.25 2.77 2.85
C GLY A 4 -14.83 3.25 2.52
N THR A 5 -13.84 2.38 2.71
CA THR A 5 -12.42 2.68 2.46
C THR A 5 -12.20 3.22 1.05
N LYS A 6 -11.60 4.42 0.94
CA LYS A 6 -11.33 5.07 -0.36
C LYS A 6 -10.09 4.47 -0.99
N VAL A 7 -10.19 4.14 -2.27
CA VAL A 7 -9.09 3.59 -3.05
C VAL A 7 -8.95 4.26 -4.41
N ILE A 8 -7.70 4.29 -4.87
CA ILE A 8 -7.35 4.56 -6.26
C ILE A 8 -6.68 3.30 -6.78
N VAL A 9 -7.29 2.66 -7.78
CA VAL A 9 -6.71 1.53 -8.50
C VAL A 9 -5.92 2.05 -9.68
N HIS A 10 -4.69 1.57 -9.80
CA HIS A 10 -3.78 1.90 -10.89
C HIS A 10 -3.70 0.74 -11.86
N PHE A 11 -4.22 0.92 -13.06
CA PHE A 11 -3.96 0.05 -14.21
C PHE A 11 -2.87 0.67 -15.07
N VAL A 12 -2.28 -0.12 -15.97
CA VAL A 12 -1.24 0.35 -16.89
C VAL A 12 -1.70 1.54 -17.75
N ASP A 13 -2.99 1.56 -18.12
CA ASP A 13 -3.57 2.49 -19.07
C ASP A 13 -4.53 3.52 -18.43
N ARG A 14 -4.96 3.31 -17.18
CA ARG A 14 -5.98 4.13 -16.52
C ARG A 14 -5.95 4.03 -15.01
N THR A 15 -6.63 4.97 -14.34
CA THR A 15 -6.89 4.92 -12.90
C THR A 15 -8.38 4.90 -12.59
N VAL A 16 -8.79 4.16 -11.56
CA VAL A 16 -10.18 4.12 -11.10
C VAL A 16 -10.25 4.55 -9.63
N LYS A 17 -11.04 5.58 -9.33
CA LYS A 17 -11.30 6.08 -7.97
C LYS A 17 -12.63 5.53 -7.45
N GLY A 18 -12.67 5.11 -6.18
CA GLY A 18 -13.92 4.66 -5.58
C GLY A 18 -13.79 4.20 -4.13
N HIS A 19 -14.86 3.59 -3.61
CA HIS A 19 -14.91 3.00 -2.28
C HIS A 19 -14.92 1.47 -2.38
N VAL A 20 -14.11 0.80 -1.57
CA VAL A 20 -14.18 -0.66 -1.47
C VAL A 20 -15.49 -1.07 -0.81
N VAL A 21 -16.13 -2.10 -1.36
CA VAL A 21 -17.42 -2.60 -0.85
C VAL A 21 -17.23 -3.48 0.39
N HIS A 22 -16.12 -4.22 0.47
CA HIS A 22 -15.76 -5.04 1.63
C HIS A 22 -14.88 -4.23 2.59
N PRO A 23 -15.25 -4.06 3.87
CA PRO A 23 -14.52 -3.20 4.82
C PRO A 23 -13.14 -3.75 5.18
N ASP A 24 -12.97 -5.06 5.23
CA ASP A 24 -11.76 -5.71 5.77
C ASP A 24 -10.66 -5.95 4.72
N VAL A 25 -10.79 -5.31 3.55
CA VAL A 25 -9.90 -5.54 2.41
C VAL A 25 -8.42 -5.25 2.71
N GLU A 26 -8.12 -4.30 3.61
CA GLU A 26 -6.76 -3.97 4.03
C GLU A 26 -6.13 -5.12 4.85
N GLU A 27 -6.95 -5.87 5.59
CA GLU A 27 -6.54 -7.02 6.41
C GLU A 27 -6.56 -8.33 5.61
N ASP A 28 -7.46 -8.45 4.64
CA ASP A 28 -7.64 -9.64 3.83
C ASP A 28 -6.51 -9.79 2.79
N ILE A 29 -6.20 -8.71 2.04
CA ILE A 29 -5.24 -8.75 0.91
C ILE A 29 -3.86 -9.32 1.31
N PRO A 30 -3.26 -8.96 2.46
CA PRO A 30 -2.00 -9.57 2.93
C PRO A 30 -2.08 -11.09 3.10
N GLN A 31 -3.26 -11.63 3.40
CA GLN A 31 -3.51 -13.07 3.53
C GLN A 31 -3.75 -13.76 2.17
N ASN A 32 -3.46 -13.08 1.05
CA ASN A 32 -3.71 -13.53 -0.31
C ASN A 32 -5.19 -13.87 -0.58
N ARG A 33 -6.09 -13.08 0.00
CA ARG A 33 -7.54 -13.17 -0.21
C ARG A 33 -8.09 -11.74 -0.23
N PRO A 34 -8.99 -11.34 -1.13
CA PRO A 34 -9.37 -11.95 -2.40
C PRO A 34 -8.44 -11.54 -3.56
N ASP A 35 -8.38 -12.36 -4.62
CA ASP A 35 -7.76 -11.98 -5.90
C ASP A 35 -8.56 -10.88 -6.63
N VAL A 36 -9.82 -10.69 -6.24
CA VAL A 36 -10.76 -9.73 -6.82
C VAL A 36 -11.35 -8.84 -5.74
N ILE A 37 -11.23 -7.53 -5.90
CA ILE A 37 -11.89 -6.55 -5.04
C ILE A 37 -13.06 -5.90 -5.76
N ARG A 38 -14.11 -5.53 -5.01
CA ARG A 38 -15.27 -4.80 -5.52
C ARG A 38 -15.18 -3.35 -5.14
N ILE A 39 -15.29 -2.47 -6.13
CA ILE A 39 -15.17 -1.03 -5.94
C ILE A 39 -16.43 -0.35 -6.44
N ARG A 40 -17.04 0.48 -5.59
CA ARG A 40 -18.07 1.43 -6.00
C ARG A 40 -17.39 2.72 -6.45
N ARG A 41 -17.40 2.96 -7.75
CA ARG A 41 -16.87 4.17 -8.38
C ARG A 41 -17.62 5.43 -7.95
N LEU A 42 -17.03 6.58 -8.22
CA LEU A 42 -17.63 7.89 -7.89
C LEU A 42 -18.90 8.19 -8.70
N ASP A 43 -19.04 7.60 -9.88
CA ASP A 43 -20.24 7.64 -10.72
C ASP A 43 -21.33 6.65 -10.26
N GLY A 44 -21.08 5.88 -9.20
CA GLY A 44 -22.01 4.90 -8.63
C GLY A 44 -21.92 3.50 -9.24
N ILE A 45 -21.12 3.31 -10.30
CA ILE A 45 -20.96 1.99 -10.93
C ILE A 45 -20.17 1.06 -10.01
N LEU A 46 -20.63 -0.19 -9.89
CA LEU A 46 -19.88 -1.25 -9.22
C LEU A 46 -18.94 -1.93 -10.23
N GLU A 47 -17.64 -1.94 -9.94
CA GLU A 47 -16.61 -2.56 -10.77
C GLU A 47 -15.89 -3.65 -9.97
N GLU A 48 -15.74 -4.83 -10.58
CA GLU A 48 -14.90 -5.91 -10.06
C GLU A 48 -13.49 -5.77 -10.63
N VAL A 49 -12.50 -5.73 -9.75
CA VAL A 49 -11.09 -5.51 -10.10
C VAL A 49 -10.29 -6.71 -9.69
N THR A 50 -9.69 -7.40 -10.66
CA THR A 50 -8.71 -8.47 -10.39
C THR A 50 -7.36 -7.83 -10.09
N LEU A 51 -6.81 -8.07 -8.90
CA LEU A 51 -5.58 -7.44 -8.43
C LEU A 51 -4.39 -7.69 -9.38
N ALA A 52 -4.31 -8.88 -9.96
CA ALA A 52 -3.27 -9.27 -10.93
C ALA A 52 -3.25 -8.41 -12.22
N GLN A 53 -4.34 -7.72 -12.53
CA GLN A 53 -4.44 -6.83 -13.70
C GLN A 53 -4.06 -5.37 -13.38
N THR A 54 -3.82 -5.07 -12.10
CA THR A 54 -3.48 -3.72 -11.63
C THR A 54 -1.98 -3.60 -11.40
N GLN A 55 -1.41 -2.41 -11.56
CA GLN A 55 -0.09 -2.08 -11.00
C GLN A 55 -0.14 -2.09 -9.47
N GLY A 56 -1.25 -1.60 -8.92
CA GLY A 56 -1.50 -1.63 -7.50
C GLY A 56 -2.77 -0.89 -7.11
N VAL A 57 -3.03 -0.87 -5.81
CA VAL A 57 -4.18 -0.17 -5.20
C VAL A 57 -3.65 0.73 -4.11
N SER A 58 -3.88 2.04 -4.23
CA SER A 58 -3.60 3.00 -3.17
C SER A 58 -4.82 3.19 -2.28
N PHE A 59 -4.65 2.98 -0.98
CA PHE A 59 -5.62 3.34 0.04
C PHE A 59 -5.37 4.79 0.43
N VAL A 60 -6.37 5.65 0.20
CA VAL A 60 -6.19 7.11 0.24
C VAL A 60 -7.10 7.78 1.25
N LYS A 61 -6.66 8.93 1.78
CA LYS A 61 -7.47 9.78 2.66
C LYS A 61 -8.51 10.55 1.84
N GLU A 62 -8.11 11.06 0.68
CA GLU A 62 -8.91 11.88 -0.23
C GLU A 62 -8.73 11.45 -1.70
N PHE A 63 -9.66 11.78 -2.59
CA PHE A 63 -9.52 11.43 -4.01
C PHE A 63 -8.65 12.41 -4.79
N GLU A 64 -8.58 13.65 -4.33
CA GLU A 64 -7.72 14.69 -4.90
C GLU A 64 -6.57 14.94 -3.92
N ALA A 65 -5.34 14.72 -4.36
CA ALA A 65 -4.17 15.04 -3.56
C ALA A 65 -3.85 16.53 -3.71
N ASN A 66 -3.62 17.25 -2.60
CA ASN A 66 -3.08 18.62 -2.70
C ASN A 66 -1.72 18.57 -3.42
N SER A 67 -1.55 19.37 -4.47
CA SER A 67 -0.42 19.34 -5.41
C SER A 67 0.90 19.89 -4.85
N SER A 68 0.99 20.17 -3.55
CA SER A 68 2.12 20.83 -2.90
C SER A 68 2.95 19.89 -2.01
N HIS A 69 2.97 18.59 -2.30
CA HIS A 69 3.65 17.62 -1.45
C HIS A 69 5.07 17.32 -1.96
N SER A 70 6.05 17.67 -1.14
CA SER A 70 7.42 17.20 -1.26
C SER A 70 7.52 15.81 -0.63
N ASN A 71 8.07 14.83 -1.35
CA ASN A 71 8.40 13.50 -0.82
C ASN A 71 9.33 13.66 0.40
N LEU A 72 8.78 13.68 1.61
CA LEU A 72 9.56 13.76 2.84
C LEU A 72 9.81 12.34 3.37
N LEU A 73 11.08 11.95 3.42
CA LEU A 73 11.50 10.60 3.82
C LEU A 73 11.70 10.51 5.34
N PHE A 74 10.64 10.55 6.16
CA PHE A 74 10.80 10.36 7.61
C PHE A 74 9.65 9.60 8.25
N TYR A 75 9.96 8.52 8.97
CA TYR A 75 9.05 7.84 9.89
C TYR A 75 9.81 7.25 11.08
N ASN A 76 9.26 7.38 12.29
CA ASN A 76 9.85 6.95 13.57
C ASN A 76 8.98 5.97 14.38
N LEU A 77 7.92 5.37 13.81
CA LEU A 77 6.97 4.55 14.56
C LEU A 77 6.53 3.31 13.76
N VAL A 78 7.45 2.39 13.53
CA VAL A 78 7.20 1.18 12.73
C VAL A 78 7.40 -0.08 13.60
N PRO A 79 6.44 -1.03 13.63
CA PRO A 79 6.58 -2.32 14.34
C PRO A 79 7.78 -3.17 13.88
N MET A 80 8.12 -4.19 14.67
CA MET A 80 9.33 -5.00 14.50
C MET A 80 9.41 -5.76 13.15
N GLU A 81 10.64 -5.83 12.61
CA GLU A 81 11.09 -6.46 11.35
C GLU A 81 10.40 -5.97 10.07
N GLN A 82 10.56 -4.69 9.74
CA GLN A 82 10.16 -4.18 8.42
C GLN A 82 11.35 -3.94 7.51
N LEU A 83 11.19 -4.27 6.23
CA LEU A 83 12.13 -3.93 5.17
C LEU A 83 11.77 -2.54 4.64
N TRP A 84 12.74 -1.64 4.65
CA TRP A 84 12.66 -0.44 3.83
C TRP A 84 13.03 -0.81 2.41
N VAL A 85 12.11 -0.60 1.48
CA VAL A 85 12.29 -0.95 0.07
C VAL A 85 12.08 0.26 -0.83
N ARG A 86 12.76 0.24 -1.98
CA ARG A 86 12.44 1.05 -3.15
C ARG A 86 11.90 0.12 -4.22
N ILE A 87 10.72 0.42 -4.72
CA ILE A 87 10.14 -0.25 -5.88
C ILE A 87 10.19 0.67 -7.08
N THR A 88 10.36 0.09 -8.26
CA THR A 88 10.19 0.79 -9.53
C THR A 88 9.23 0.01 -10.39
N PHE A 89 8.16 0.64 -10.82
CA PHE A 89 7.19 0.07 -11.76
C PHE A 89 7.75 0.06 -13.18
N LYS A 90 7.12 -0.73 -14.06
CA LYS A 90 7.46 -0.79 -15.49
C LYS A 90 7.29 0.55 -16.23
N ASP A 91 6.52 1.48 -15.68
CA ASP A 91 6.31 2.83 -16.20
C ASP A 91 7.32 3.86 -15.66
N GLU A 92 8.41 3.40 -15.03
CA GLU A 92 9.44 4.21 -14.37
C GLU A 92 9.00 4.87 -13.04
N THR A 93 7.75 4.73 -12.59
CA THR A 93 7.31 5.29 -11.31
C THR A 93 8.08 4.65 -10.15
N VAL A 94 8.65 5.48 -9.27
CA VAL A 94 9.44 5.05 -8.10
C VAL A 94 8.70 5.37 -6.81
N ILE A 95 8.60 4.39 -5.92
CA ILE A 95 8.04 4.56 -4.57
C ILE A 95 9.00 3.95 -3.55
N GLU A 96 9.20 4.65 -2.44
CA GLU A 96 9.85 4.11 -1.25
C GLU A 96 8.84 3.87 -0.14
N GLY A 97 9.01 2.77 0.58
CA GLY A 97 8.06 2.35 1.60
C GLY A 97 8.59 1.25 2.51
N MET A 98 7.83 0.97 3.55
CA MET A 98 8.08 -0.12 4.48
C MET A 98 7.18 -1.30 4.12
N VAL A 99 7.75 -2.50 4.22
CA VAL A 99 7.05 -3.78 3.99
C VAL A 99 7.36 -4.73 5.14
N GLU A 100 6.41 -5.57 5.51
CA GLU A 100 6.63 -6.64 6.49
C GLU A 100 7.69 -7.65 5.97
N ASN A 101 8.67 -7.98 6.82
CA ASN A 101 9.66 -9.02 6.52
C ASN A 101 9.08 -10.43 6.78
N GLY A 102 8.04 -10.79 6.05
CA GLY A 102 7.30 -12.04 6.23
C GLY A 102 7.26 -12.94 5.00
N PRO A 103 6.86 -14.21 5.14
CA PRO A 103 6.74 -15.14 4.01
C PRO A 103 5.74 -14.65 2.95
N HIS A 104 4.67 -13.95 3.36
CA HIS A 104 3.69 -13.36 2.44
C HIS A 104 4.32 -12.35 1.48
N PHE A 105 5.30 -11.56 1.94
CA PHE A 105 6.04 -10.65 1.07
C PHE A 105 6.80 -11.40 -0.04
N VAL A 106 7.24 -12.64 0.18
CA VAL A 106 7.96 -13.44 -0.82
C VAL A 106 7.01 -14.25 -1.69
N LEU A 107 6.01 -14.90 -1.09
CA LEU A 107 5.19 -15.92 -1.73
C LEU A 107 3.96 -15.37 -2.48
N ASN A 108 3.37 -14.28 -2.01
CA ASN A 108 2.14 -13.75 -2.59
C ASN A 108 2.42 -13.02 -3.93
N PRO A 109 1.44 -12.95 -4.87
CA PRO A 109 1.59 -12.22 -6.13
C PRO A 109 1.78 -10.70 -5.97
N GLY A 110 1.42 -10.17 -4.81
CA GLY A 110 1.64 -8.78 -4.41
C GLY A 110 1.92 -8.66 -2.92
N PHE A 111 2.12 -7.44 -2.44
CA PHE A 111 2.39 -7.17 -1.03
C PHE A 111 1.88 -5.77 -0.64
N MET A 112 1.71 -5.57 0.67
CA MET A 112 1.41 -4.26 1.22
C MET A 112 2.69 -3.45 1.45
N LEU A 113 2.64 -2.19 1.06
CA LEU A 113 3.69 -1.20 1.23
C LEU A 113 3.10 0.04 1.89
N THR A 114 3.69 0.46 3.00
CA THR A 114 3.38 1.73 3.65
C THR A 114 4.36 2.78 3.11
N PRO A 115 3.90 3.81 2.37
CA PRO A 115 4.79 4.84 1.83
C PRO A 115 5.57 5.55 2.93
N THR A 116 6.82 5.91 2.64
CA THR A 116 7.64 6.68 3.58
C THR A 116 7.29 8.17 3.64
N ASP A 117 6.47 8.68 2.72
CA ASP A 117 6.01 10.06 2.73
C ASP A 117 4.79 10.23 3.67
N PRO A 118 4.96 10.80 4.88
CA PRO A 118 3.88 10.99 5.85
C PRO A 118 2.84 12.01 5.37
N THR A 119 3.23 12.90 4.45
CA THR A 119 2.36 13.94 3.90
C THR A 119 1.58 13.45 2.70
N GLY A 120 1.93 12.28 2.18
CA GLY A 120 1.22 11.60 1.11
C GLY A 120 -0.26 11.37 1.42
N ASN A 121 -1.05 11.42 0.35
CA ASN A 121 -2.48 11.12 0.40
C ASN A 121 -2.75 9.61 0.64
N SER A 122 -1.82 8.75 0.21
CA SER A 122 -1.92 7.30 0.39
C SER A 122 -1.29 6.86 1.71
N HIS A 123 -2.03 6.16 2.56
CA HIS A 123 -1.48 5.57 3.80
C HIS A 123 -1.01 4.13 3.63
N LEU A 124 -1.51 3.43 2.62
CA LEU A 124 -1.16 2.05 2.31
C LEU A 124 -1.27 1.79 0.80
N LEU A 125 -0.39 0.95 0.26
CA LEU A 125 -0.46 0.48 -1.12
C LEU A 125 -0.41 -1.04 -1.17
N TYR A 126 -1.33 -1.64 -1.93
CA TYR A 126 -1.08 -2.97 -2.49
C TYR A 126 -0.26 -2.84 -3.76
N VAL A 127 0.82 -3.60 -3.88
CA VAL A 127 1.74 -3.58 -5.02
C VAL A 127 1.71 -4.94 -5.71
N THR A 128 1.42 -4.95 -7.01
CA THR A 128 1.44 -6.18 -7.83
C THR A 128 2.86 -6.45 -8.35
N LYS A 129 3.48 -7.57 -7.95
CA LYS A 129 4.89 -7.86 -8.25
C LYS A 129 5.19 -7.98 -9.75
N THR A 130 4.28 -8.55 -10.52
CA THR A 130 4.43 -8.71 -11.97
C THR A 130 4.53 -7.38 -12.71
N GLN A 131 4.14 -6.27 -12.07
CA GLN A 131 4.18 -4.92 -12.62
C GLN A 131 5.43 -4.12 -12.20
N LEU A 132 6.29 -4.71 -11.37
CA LEU A 132 7.57 -4.13 -10.99
C LEU A 132 8.63 -4.40 -12.07
N ARG A 133 9.43 -3.38 -12.33
CA ARG A 133 10.72 -3.48 -13.03
C ARG A 133 11.83 -3.87 -12.08
N ASP A 134 11.83 -3.31 -10.87
CA ASP A 134 12.91 -3.46 -9.88
C ASP A 134 12.36 -3.36 -8.46
N LEU A 135 13.00 -4.08 -7.53
CA LEU A 135 12.77 -3.99 -6.09
C LEU A 135 14.12 -4.05 -5.39
N LYS A 136 14.44 -3.02 -4.60
CA LYS A 136 15.67 -2.91 -3.82
C LYS A 136 15.34 -2.81 -2.35
N VAL A 137 15.97 -3.68 -1.54
CA VAL A 137 15.97 -3.52 -0.09
C VAL A 137 17.02 -2.48 0.26
N LEU A 138 16.58 -1.37 0.86
CA LEU A 138 17.43 -0.26 1.29
C LEU A 138 17.90 -0.42 2.75
N GLY A 139 17.16 -1.18 3.56
CA GLY A 139 17.57 -1.49 4.93
C GLY A 139 16.54 -2.30 5.70
N LEU A 140 16.94 -2.75 6.89
CA LEU A 140 16.10 -3.43 7.86
C LEU A 140 15.81 -2.47 9.01
N ARG A 141 14.53 -2.32 9.39
CA ARG A 141 14.12 -1.58 10.58
C ARG A 141 13.66 -2.55 11.66
N HIS A 142 14.41 -2.55 12.76
CA HIS A 142 13.98 -3.19 13.99
C HIS A 142 13.04 -2.23 14.72
N GLY A 143 11.90 -2.73 15.17
CA GLY A 143 11.04 -1.98 16.08
C GLY A 143 11.79 -1.77 17.39
N THR A 144 11.70 -0.57 17.95
CA THR A 144 12.25 -0.32 19.29
C THR A 144 11.42 -1.09 20.31
N LYS A 145 11.97 -2.19 20.85
CA LYS A 145 11.43 -2.73 22.10
C LYS A 145 11.57 -1.63 23.14
N LYS A 146 10.45 -1.12 23.67
CA LYS A 146 10.49 -0.44 24.97
C LYS A 146 11.03 -1.46 25.97
N VAL A 147 12.30 -1.36 26.32
CA VAL A 147 12.81 -2.01 27.52
C VAL A 147 12.09 -1.30 28.66
N ALA A 148 11.11 -1.97 29.26
CA ALA A 148 10.58 -1.53 30.54
C ALA A 148 11.78 -1.50 31.49
N GLN A 149 12.24 -0.30 31.85
CA GLN A 149 13.15 -0.12 32.95
C GLN A 149 12.36 -0.52 34.21
N GLU A 150 12.57 -1.74 34.68
CA GLU A 150 12.31 -2.05 36.09
C GLU A 150 13.28 -1.20 36.91
N LEU A 151 12.75 -0.16 37.55
CA LEU A 151 13.48 0.61 38.56
C LEU A 151 13.70 -0.28 39.79
N PRO A 152 14.90 -0.24 40.41
CA PRO A 152 15.25 -1.04 41.58
C PRO A 152 14.45 -0.66 42.83
#